data_AF-A0A810NU96-F1
#
_entry.id   AF-A0A810NU96-F1
#
_cell.length_a   1.000
_cell.length_b   1.000
_cell.length_c   1.000
_cell.angle_alpha   90.00
_cell.angle_beta   90.00
_cell.angle_gamma   90.00
#
_symmetry.space_group_name_H-M   'P 1'
#
loop_
_entity.id
_entity.type
_entity.pdbx_description
1 polymer ?
#
loop_
_entity_poly.entity_id
_entity_poly.type
_entity_poly.pdbx_seq_one_letter_code
_entity_poly.pdbx_strand_id
1 'polypeptide(L)'
;MSPLERRYRQVLRCYPQSYRDARGDELLTTLLDLAPPGRTRPTVGDLADLVEGGLRTRLGLATVDGLADGLTRAAPVALALTGGLSAFLWGRVEPLGPPTLGPVAYAAWLAAGAVALLAPARLLRPALAGALAVTAVLPLVAPMTVYDRPPLWVLMALAVFGLLALAGTDGFRRGAERRAAPALGAVAVACGADVVTHLWRDGTPGHPHTGYYQPAVAQAGLVVAAAVAVLACLALADLRRGGAARPWLWATLLIALPGAWLGPFDAASWPVTGELPRFGRLAQVLLGTCVVVGAMAHLRTSRRAAGVSAAARPAAVRGCRPASAAGAKAGPSPAGGVEAGGPVGVGPAGTPARAAAGSLLAGYAGGLLVFAGLLDAVTGHVAATVTVCVGAGLLLGPSATRRVLAQAGAAAAGTLAAAYAVGVYSNDWAIGGWVPVRTAGLAVMLAVVPLACGAYTAFRRPRRGTAPAAGLLCLGWLAWLTLPGLPAWGPVLPVLLAVPAVWAALPKAAGPGHAGP
;
A
#
# COMPACT_ATOMS: atom_id res chain seq x y z
N MET A 1 -32.27 -4.64 29.95
CA MET A 1 -31.25 -3.98 29.11
C MET A 1 -31.41 -2.47 29.18
N SER A 2 -30.36 -1.74 29.53
CA SER A 2 -30.41 -0.28 29.57
C SER A 2 -30.42 0.33 28.14
N PRO A 3 -30.92 1.56 27.93
CA PRO A 3 -30.83 2.23 26.64
C PRO A 3 -29.39 2.39 26.12
N LEU A 4 -28.42 2.60 27.01
CA LEU A 4 -27.00 2.71 26.69
C LEU A 4 -26.45 1.38 26.16
N GLU A 5 -26.75 0.27 26.85
CA GLU A 5 -26.34 -1.08 26.46
C GLU A 5 -26.81 -1.44 25.05
N ARG A 6 -28.08 -1.16 24.71
CA ARG A 6 -28.60 -1.39 23.35
C ARG A 6 -27.81 -0.64 22.28
N ARG A 7 -27.41 0.60 22.56
CA ARG A 7 -26.63 1.42 21.61
C ARG A 7 -25.21 0.88 21.44
N TYR A 8 -24.52 0.50 22.52
CA TYR A 8 -23.21 -0.15 22.41
C TYR A 8 -23.29 -1.46 21.63
N ARG A 9 -24.29 -2.32 21.88
CA ARG A 9 -24.49 -3.55 21.08
C ARG A 9 -24.72 -3.26 19.60
N GLN A 10 -25.44 -2.19 19.26
CA GLN A 10 -25.65 -1.79 17.88
C GLN A 10 -24.34 -1.40 17.20
N VAL A 11 -23.47 -0.65 17.89
CA VAL A 11 -22.17 -0.18 17.37
C VAL A 11 -21.17 -1.31 17.30
N LEU A 12 -21.20 -2.25 18.26
CA LEU A 12 -20.38 -3.46 18.22
C LEU A 12 -20.63 -4.29 16.96
N ARG A 13 -21.73 -4.09 16.22
CA ARG A 13 -21.94 -4.71 14.89
C ARG A 13 -20.82 -4.39 13.89
N CYS A 14 -20.07 -3.31 14.10
CA CYS A 14 -18.86 -2.98 13.35
C CYS A 14 -17.75 -4.03 13.50
N TYR A 15 -17.75 -4.88 14.54
CA TYR A 15 -16.83 -6.01 14.67
C TYR A 15 -17.33 -7.24 13.89
N PRO A 16 -16.45 -8.13 13.40
CA PRO A 16 -16.84 -9.41 12.79
C PRO A 16 -17.69 -10.25 13.75
N GLN A 17 -18.63 -11.04 13.22
CA GLN A 17 -19.53 -11.85 14.05
C GLN A 17 -18.77 -12.78 15.00
N SER A 18 -17.81 -13.57 14.50
CA SER A 18 -16.99 -14.47 15.32
C SER A 18 -16.25 -13.77 16.46
N TYR A 19 -15.84 -12.51 16.26
CA TYR A 19 -15.19 -11.73 17.31
C TYR A 19 -16.18 -11.28 18.38
N ARG A 20 -17.39 -10.87 17.97
CA ARG A 20 -18.46 -10.50 18.91
C ARG A 20 -18.94 -11.71 19.71
N ASP A 21 -19.02 -12.88 19.09
CA ASP A 21 -19.44 -14.09 19.78
C ASP A 21 -18.40 -14.51 20.85
N ALA A 22 -17.12 -14.25 20.59
CA ALA A 22 -16.04 -14.59 21.52
C ALA A 22 -15.73 -13.51 22.58
N ARG A 23 -15.89 -12.22 22.26
CA ARG A 23 -15.41 -11.07 23.07
C ARG A 23 -16.45 -9.97 23.26
N GLY A 24 -17.63 -10.08 22.65
CA GLY A 24 -18.62 -9.00 22.59
C GLY A 24 -19.17 -8.63 23.96
N ASP A 25 -19.44 -9.61 24.81
CA ASP A 25 -19.94 -9.37 26.17
C ASP A 25 -18.84 -8.79 27.09
N GLU A 26 -17.57 -9.22 26.92
CA GLU A 26 -16.42 -8.64 27.63
C GLU A 26 -16.24 -7.16 27.27
N LEU A 27 -16.29 -6.83 25.96
CA LEU A 27 -16.20 -5.45 25.49
C LEU A 27 -17.38 -4.61 25.98
N LEU A 28 -18.60 -5.14 25.91
CA LEU A 28 -19.80 -4.44 26.37
C LEU A 28 -19.75 -4.14 27.86
N THR A 29 -19.35 -5.13 28.66
CA THR A 29 -19.22 -4.98 30.12
C THR A 29 -18.18 -3.91 30.44
N THR A 30 -17.00 -3.99 29.82
CA THR A 30 -15.94 -2.98 29.97
C THR A 30 -16.42 -1.57 29.62
N LEU A 31 -17.19 -1.40 28.54
CA LEU A 31 -17.72 -0.10 28.14
C LEU A 31 -18.76 0.45 29.13
N LEU A 32 -19.58 -0.42 29.72
CA LEU A 32 -20.57 -0.04 30.73
C LEU A 32 -19.90 0.32 32.05
N ASP A 33 -18.85 -0.41 32.44
CA ASP A 33 -18.07 -0.14 33.66
C ASP A 33 -17.31 1.19 33.58
N LEU A 34 -16.85 1.56 32.39
CA LEU A 34 -16.21 2.86 32.14
C LEU A 34 -17.20 4.03 31.99
N ALA A 35 -18.50 3.75 31.83
CA ALA A 35 -19.50 4.79 31.66
C ALA A 35 -19.85 5.43 33.03
N PRO A 36 -19.83 6.78 33.16
CA PRO A 36 -20.27 7.45 34.38
C PRO A 36 -21.72 7.09 34.75
N PRO A 37 -22.07 7.04 36.05
CA PRO A 37 -23.43 6.72 36.48
C PRO A 37 -24.44 7.68 35.85
N GLY A 38 -25.57 7.15 35.39
CA GLY A 38 -26.65 7.91 34.75
C GLY A 38 -26.46 8.20 33.25
N ARG A 39 -25.35 7.77 32.62
CA ARG A 39 -25.17 7.94 31.17
C ARG A 39 -26.16 7.08 30.38
N THR A 40 -26.94 7.70 29.49
CA THR A 40 -27.96 7.02 28.66
C THR A 40 -27.57 6.87 27.19
N ARG A 41 -26.50 7.55 26.75
CA ARG A 41 -26.01 7.55 25.37
C ARG A 41 -24.48 7.42 25.33
N PRO A 42 -23.91 6.64 24.39
CA PRO A 42 -22.47 6.62 24.16
C PRO A 42 -21.96 8.01 23.80
N THR A 43 -20.72 8.33 24.19
CA THR A 43 -20.09 9.55 23.68
C THR A 43 -19.73 9.36 22.20
N VAL A 44 -19.59 10.47 21.45
CA VAL A 44 -19.11 10.40 20.05
C VAL A 44 -17.71 9.77 19.98
N GLY A 45 -16.88 9.97 21.01
CA GLY A 45 -15.58 9.32 21.14
C GLY A 45 -15.70 7.81 21.23
N ASP A 46 -16.56 7.30 22.12
CA ASP A 46 -16.78 5.85 22.27
C ASP A 46 -17.26 5.24 20.94
N LEU A 47 -18.16 5.92 20.24
CA LEU A 47 -18.65 5.47 18.93
C LEU A 47 -17.53 5.41 17.90
N ALA A 48 -16.70 6.46 17.81
CA ALA A 48 -15.59 6.53 16.87
C ALA A 48 -14.55 5.44 17.15
N ASP A 49 -14.19 5.24 18.42
CA ASP A 49 -13.20 4.25 18.84
C ASP A 49 -13.70 2.82 18.56
N LEU A 50 -14.98 2.52 18.80
CA LEU A 50 -15.57 1.22 18.51
C LEU A 50 -15.71 0.95 17.01
N VAL A 51 -16.10 1.97 16.23
CA VAL A 51 -16.17 1.84 14.77
C VAL A 51 -14.77 1.61 14.21
N GLU A 52 -13.77 2.36 14.66
CA GLU A 52 -12.37 2.19 14.25
C GLU A 52 -11.86 0.80 14.63
N GLY A 53 -12.03 0.37 15.87
CA GLY A 53 -11.62 -0.95 16.36
C GLY A 53 -12.30 -2.09 15.59
N GLY A 54 -13.59 -1.94 15.28
CA GLY A 54 -14.35 -2.89 14.47
C GLY A 54 -13.83 -2.99 13.04
N LEU A 55 -13.58 -1.85 12.38
CA LEU A 55 -13.02 -1.79 11.03
C LEU A 55 -11.60 -2.37 10.98
N ARG A 56 -10.73 -2.02 11.93
CA ARG A 56 -9.37 -2.58 12.03
C ARG A 56 -9.39 -4.09 12.20
N THR A 57 -10.34 -4.61 12.99
CA THR A 57 -10.52 -6.05 13.19
C THR A 57 -11.03 -6.72 11.91
N ARG A 58 -12.02 -6.15 11.22
CA ARG A 58 -12.55 -6.67 9.94
C ARG A 58 -11.52 -6.70 8.83
N LEU A 59 -10.71 -5.65 8.73
CA LEU A 59 -9.61 -5.56 7.77
C LEU A 59 -8.40 -6.42 8.18
N GLY A 60 -8.43 -7.03 9.37
CA GLY A 60 -7.35 -7.83 9.92
C GLY A 60 -6.08 -7.04 10.21
N LEU A 61 -6.16 -5.70 10.32
CA LEU A 61 -5.02 -4.82 10.56
C LEU A 61 -4.39 -5.06 11.93
N ALA A 62 -5.21 -5.43 12.92
CA ALA A 62 -4.74 -5.81 14.26
C ALA A 62 -3.85 -7.08 14.24
N THR A 63 -3.98 -7.92 13.22
CA THR A 63 -3.17 -9.15 13.06
C THR A 63 -1.87 -8.91 12.29
N VAL A 64 -1.65 -7.69 11.78
CA VAL A 64 -0.46 -7.37 11.00
C VAL A 64 0.62 -6.85 11.94
N ASP A 65 1.55 -7.74 12.28
CA ASP A 65 2.65 -7.44 13.19
C ASP A 65 3.46 -6.21 12.76
N GLY A 66 3.66 -5.29 13.72
CA GLY A 66 4.42 -4.06 13.54
C GLY A 66 3.73 -2.97 12.71
N LEU A 67 2.52 -3.20 12.18
CA LEU A 67 1.81 -2.18 11.39
C LEU A 67 1.37 -1.01 12.26
N ALA A 68 0.82 -1.26 13.44
CA ALA A 68 0.40 -0.20 14.37
C ALA A 68 1.59 0.68 14.81
N ASP A 69 2.72 0.02 15.10
CA ASP A 69 3.99 0.67 15.43
C ASP A 69 4.57 1.45 14.23
N GLY A 70 4.38 0.94 13.02
CA GLY A 70 4.75 1.62 11.78
C GLY A 70 3.88 2.84 11.49
N LEU A 71 2.56 2.75 11.68
CA LEU A 71 1.63 3.88 11.59
C LEU A 71 1.99 4.99 12.58
N THR A 72 2.30 4.60 13.82
CA THR A 72 2.76 5.55 14.85
C THR A 72 4.02 6.29 14.44
N ARG A 73 4.97 5.62 13.77
CA ARG A 73 6.20 6.23 13.24
C ARG A 73 5.97 7.05 11.97
N ALA A 74 5.04 6.64 11.10
CA ALA A 74 4.71 7.32 9.86
C ALA A 74 3.96 8.63 10.11
N ALA A 75 3.08 8.67 11.11
CA ALA A 75 2.17 9.79 11.34
C ALA A 75 2.84 11.18 11.49
N PRO A 76 3.93 11.38 12.27
CA PRO A 76 4.61 12.68 12.33
C PRO A 76 5.25 13.09 11.00
N VAL A 77 5.77 12.13 10.23
CA VAL A 77 6.32 12.38 8.89
C VAL A 77 5.21 12.74 7.92
N ALA A 78 4.08 12.03 7.97
CA ALA A 78 2.91 12.31 7.14
C ALA A 78 2.35 13.71 7.42
N LEU A 79 2.26 14.10 8.70
CA LEU A 79 1.84 15.44 9.10
C LEU A 79 2.81 16.52 8.59
N ALA A 80 4.11 16.31 8.76
CA ALA A 80 5.15 17.19 8.22
C ALA A 80 5.02 17.35 6.70
N LEU A 81 4.82 16.25 5.97
CA LEU A 81 4.63 16.26 4.52
C LEU A 81 3.35 17.02 4.13
N THR A 82 2.20 16.78 4.78
CA THR A 82 0.97 17.54 4.48
C THR A 82 1.14 19.04 4.71
N GLY A 83 1.74 19.44 5.84
CA GLY A 83 1.94 20.86 6.16
C GLY A 83 2.95 21.52 5.23
N GLY A 84 4.09 20.87 4.98
CA GLY A 84 5.14 21.40 4.12
C GLY A 84 4.72 21.49 2.65
N LEU A 85 4.04 20.46 2.13
CA LEU A 85 3.47 20.51 0.78
C LEU A 85 2.40 21.60 0.66
N SER A 86 1.54 21.75 1.66
CA SER A 86 0.52 22.82 1.66
C SER A 86 1.14 24.22 1.66
N ALA A 87 2.18 24.45 2.47
CA ALA A 87 2.91 25.72 2.49
C ALA A 87 3.59 26.01 1.14
N PHE A 88 4.28 25.02 0.58
CA PHE A 88 4.95 25.15 -0.71
C PHE A 88 3.97 25.40 -1.86
N LEU A 89 2.92 24.60 -1.96
CA LEU A 89 1.92 24.73 -3.02
C LEU A 89 1.20 26.08 -2.95
N TRP A 90 0.82 26.52 -1.74
CA TRP A 90 0.24 27.86 -1.59
C TRP A 90 1.24 28.94 -1.98
N GLY A 91 2.43 28.96 -1.40
CA GLY A 91 3.38 30.07 -1.58
C GLY A 91 3.99 30.17 -2.98
N ARG A 92 4.16 29.03 -3.66
CA ARG A 92 4.90 28.96 -4.94
C ARG A 92 4.04 28.60 -6.13
N VAL A 93 3.05 27.73 -5.96
CA VAL A 93 2.28 27.24 -7.10
C VAL A 93 1.08 28.12 -7.35
N GLU A 94 0.20 28.30 -6.35
CA GLU A 94 -1.08 29.00 -6.54
C GLU A 94 -0.97 30.38 -7.22
N PRO A 95 0.02 31.25 -6.89
CA PRO A 95 0.13 32.57 -7.50
C PRO A 95 0.49 32.57 -8.99
N LEU A 96 0.94 31.44 -9.55
CA LEU A 96 1.52 31.38 -10.90
C LEU A 96 0.55 30.94 -12.01
N GLY A 97 -0.75 30.80 -11.73
CA GLY A 97 -1.69 30.27 -12.72
C GLY A 97 -3.14 30.42 -12.30
N PRO A 98 -4.07 29.70 -12.96
CA PRO A 98 -5.48 29.98 -12.81
C PRO A 98 -5.92 29.77 -11.37
N PRO A 99 -6.82 30.62 -10.86
CA PRO A 99 -7.22 30.57 -9.45
C PRO A 99 -7.96 29.26 -9.17
N THR A 100 -7.47 28.49 -8.21
CA THR A 100 -8.06 27.21 -7.80
C THR A 100 -8.64 27.25 -6.39
N LEU A 101 -9.37 26.21 -6.01
CA LEU A 101 -9.78 25.99 -4.61
C LEU A 101 -8.67 25.42 -3.71
N GLY A 102 -7.44 25.27 -4.22
CA GLY A 102 -6.29 24.70 -3.51
C GLY A 102 -5.97 25.37 -2.19
N PRO A 103 -5.93 26.73 -2.11
CA PRO A 103 -5.66 27.46 -0.88
C PRO A 103 -6.59 27.06 0.29
N VAL A 104 -7.83 26.66 0.01
CA VAL A 104 -8.78 26.22 1.05
C VAL A 104 -8.31 24.92 1.72
N ALA A 105 -7.87 23.94 0.93
CA ALA A 105 -7.30 22.71 1.47
C ALA A 105 -5.98 22.98 2.19
N TYR A 106 -5.11 23.80 1.59
CA TYR A 106 -3.81 24.12 2.18
C TYR A 106 -3.96 24.85 3.52
N ALA A 107 -4.90 25.79 3.62
CA ALA A 107 -5.25 26.47 4.87
C ALA A 107 -5.66 25.49 5.96
N ALA A 108 -6.53 24.53 5.62
CA ALA A 108 -7.00 23.55 6.58
C ALA A 108 -5.85 22.66 7.09
N TRP A 109 -4.92 22.26 6.22
CA TRP A 109 -3.73 21.49 6.62
C TRP A 109 -2.73 22.29 7.45
N LEU A 110 -2.49 23.55 7.11
CA LEU A 110 -1.63 24.45 7.90
C LEU A 110 -2.25 24.73 9.28
N ALA A 111 -3.56 24.93 9.35
CA ALA A 111 -4.28 25.08 10.61
C ALA A 111 -4.19 23.80 11.46
N ALA A 112 -4.33 22.61 10.85
CA ALA A 112 -4.15 21.35 11.57
C ALA A 112 -2.71 21.17 12.10
N GLY A 113 -1.70 21.59 11.32
CA GLY A 113 -0.30 21.65 11.76
C GLY A 113 -0.09 22.60 12.94
N ALA A 114 -0.71 23.79 12.89
CA ALA A 114 -0.67 24.76 14.00
C ALA A 114 -1.34 24.21 15.26
N VAL A 115 -2.48 23.53 15.14
CA VAL A 115 -3.14 22.83 16.24
C VAL A 115 -2.24 21.74 16.82
N ALA A 116 -1.53 20.98 15.98
CA ALA A 116 -0.59 19.96 16.45
C ALA A 116 0.55 20.53 17.31
N LEU A 117 1.02 21.74 16.96
CA LEU A 117 2.10 22.43 17.63
C LEU A 117 1.65 23.11 18.93
N LEU A 118 0.56 23.88 18.85
CA LEU A 118 0.17 24.86 19.88
C LEU A 118 -0.97 24.39 20.78
N ALA A 119 -1.85 23.52 20.28
CA ALA A 119 -3.09 23.20 20.96
C ALA A 119 -2.99 21.93 21.84
N PRO A 120 -3.93 21.74 22.78
CA PRO A 120 -4.08 20.48 23.50
C PRO A 120 -4.29 19.30 22.56
N ALA A 121 -3.70 18.14 22.88
CA ALA A 121 -3.75 16.93 22.03
C ALA A 121 -5.19 16.44 21.72
N ARG A 122 -6.19 16.83 22.51
CA ARG A 122 -7.61 16.55 22.25
C ARG A 122 -8.17 17.25 21.01
N LEU A 123 -7.57 18.38 20.59
CA LEU A 123 -8.02 19.15 19.42
C LEU A 123 -7.35 18.71 18.12
N LEU A 124 -6.26 17.94 18.18
CA LEU A 124 -5.52 17.53 16.99
C LEU A 124 -6.34 16.59 16.08
N ARG A 125 -6.96 15.56 16.66
CA ARG A 125 -7.76 14.59 15.92
C ARG A 125 -8.93 15.24 15.14
N PRO A 126 -9.77 16.11 15.74
CA PRO A 126 -10.82 16.79 14.99
C PRO A 126 -10.26 17.79 13.96
N ALA A 127 -9.13 18.44 14.22
CA ALA A 127 -8.50 19.34 13.24
C ALA A 127 -8.02 18.56 11.98
N LEU A 128 -7.35 17.42 12.16
CA LEU A 128 -6.95 16.54 11.06
C LEU A 128 -8.16 15.99 10.31
N ALA A 129 -9.22 15.59 11.02
CA ALA A 129 -10.46 15.12 10.40
C ALA A 129 -11.15 16.23 9.60
N GLY A 130 -11.15 17.47 10.10
CA GLY A 130 -11.66 18.64 9.40
C GLY A 130 -10.89 18.93 8.12
N ALA A 131 -9.55 18.92 8.17
CA ALA A 131 -8.71 19.12 7.00
C ALA A 131 -8.91 18.03 5.93
N LEU A 132 -9.08 16.77 6.35
CA LEU A 132 -9.45 15.66 5.45
C LEU A 132 -10.82 15.89 4.80
N ALA A 133 -11.82 16.26 5.58
CA ALA A 133 -13.18 16.51 5.07
C ALA A 133 -13.18 17.64 4.04
N VAL A 134 -12.50 18.76 4.33
CA VAL A 134 -12.32 19.87 3.38
C VAL A 134 -11.68 19.36 2.09
N THR A 135 -10.56 18.65 2.19
CA THR A 135 -9.83 18.11 1.02
C THR A 135 -10.72 17.19 0.17
N ALA A 136 -11.54 16.34 0.79
CA ALA A 136 -12.42 15.40 0.12
C ALA A 136 -13.65 16.05 -0.55
N VAL A 137 -14.13 17.17 0.00
CA VAL A 137 -15.30 17.90 -0.52
C VAL A 137 -14.95 18.80 -1.71
N LEU A 138 -13.71 19.29 -1.82
CA LEU A 138 -13.31 20.21 -2.88
C LEU A 138 -13.63 19.74 -4.31
N PRO A 139 -13.37 18.49 -4.72
CA PRO A 139 -13.71 18.03 -6.08
C PRO A 139 -15.21 18.09 -6.40
N LEU A 140 -16.06 18.01 -5.37
CA LEU A 140 -17.52 18.07 -5.50
C LEU A 140 -18.03 19.51 -5.57
N VAL A 141 -17.34 20.44 -4.90
CA VAL A 141 -17.70 21.87 -4.84
C VAL A 141 -17.16 22.63 -6.05
N ALA A 142 -15.99 22.27 -6.58
CA ALA A 142 -15.35 23.01 -7.67
C ALA A 142 -16.26 23.28 -8.89
N PRO A 143 -17.07 22.31 -9.39
CA PRO A 143 -18.00 22.57 -10.50
C PRO A 143 -19.12 23.59 -10.19
N MET A 144 -19.32 23.93 -8.92
CA MET A 144 -20.32 24.90 -8.45
C MET A 144 -19.72 26.29 -8.24
N THR A 145 -18.44 26.49 -8.57
CA THR A 145 -17.70 27.74 -8.36
C THR A 145 -17.04 28.21 -9.64
N VAL A 146 -16.56 29.45 -9.64
CA VAL A 146 -15.73 30.01 -10.72
C VAL A 146 -14.26 29.55 -10.66
N TYR A 147 -13.88 28.84 -9.60
CA TYR A 147 -12.51 28.43 -9.35
C TYR A 147 -12.28 27.01 -9.87
N ASP A 148 -11.12 26.80 -10.50
CA ASP A 148 -10.74 25.47 -10.93
C ASP A 148 -10.48 24.54 -9.73
N ARG A 149 -10.67 23.24 -9.95
CA ARG A 149 -10.28 22.25 -8.94
C ARG A 149 -8.76 22.12 -8.91
N PRO A 150 -8.16 21.93 -7.71
CA PRO A 150 -6.78 21.48 -7.61
C PRO A 150 -6.60 20.12 -8.31
N PRO A 151 -5.40 19.80 -8.78
CA PRO A 151 -5.15 18.51 -9.39
C PRO A 151 -5.46 17.36 -8.43
N LEU A 152 -6.25 16.38 -8.89
CA LEU A 152 -6.78 15.33 -8.03
C LEU A 152 -5.69 14.51 -7.32
N TRP A 153 -4.54 14.28 -7.96
CA TRP A 153 -3.42 13.56 -7.33
C TRP A 153 -2.81 14.31 -6.14
N VAL A 154 -2.83 15.66 -6.16
CA VAL A 154 -2.39 16.47 -5.00
C VAL A 154 -3.36 16.26 -3.85
N LEU A 155 -4.67 16.37 -4.12
CA LEU A 155 -5.71 16.15 -3.12
C LEU A 155 -5.69 14.71 -2.57
N MET A 156 -5.47 13.71 -3.43
CA MET A 156 -5.34 12.31 -3.01
C MET A 156 -4.10 12.09 -2.14
N ALA A 157 -2.94 12.64 -2.51
CA ALA A 157 -1.72 12.51 -1.72
C ALA A 157 -1.88 13.18 -0.34
N LEU A 158 -2.40 14.42 -0.31
CA LEU A 158 -2.71 15.13 0.94
C LEU A 158 -3.72 14.34 1.80
N ALA A 159 -4.78 13.79 1.19
CA ALA A 159 -5.77 13.00 1.90
C ALA A 159 -5.17 11.72 2.50
N VAL A 160 -4.29 11.01 1.77
CA VAL A 160 -3.67 9.79 2.31
C VAL A 160 -2.63 10.10 3.37
N PHE A 161 -1.76 11.10 3.19
CA PHE A 161 -0.88 11.53 4.28
C PHE A 161 -1.67 11.99 5.51
N GLY A 162 -2.75 12.73 5.29
CA GLY A 162 -3.68 13.14 6.33
C GLY A 162 -4.32 11.98 7.09
N LEU A 163 -4.76 10.94 6.38
CA LEU A 163 -5.30 9.71 6.96
C LEU A 163 -4.23 8.97 7.78
N LEU A 164 -2.99 8.92 7.30
CA LEU A 164 -1.88 8.33 8.05
C LEU A 164 -1.57 9.12 9.32
N ALA A 165 -1.56 10.46 9.25
CA ALA A 165 -1.39 11.33 10.39
C ALA A 165 -2.52 11.13 11.42
N LEU A 166 -3.78 11.05 10.95
CA LEU A 166 -4.96 10.81 11.77
C LEU A 166 -4.94 9.41 12.43
N ALA A 167 -4.53 8.38 11.69
CA ALA A 167 -4.52 6.99 12.18
C ALA A 167 -3.40 6.71 13.20
N GLY A 168 -2.32 7.50 13.19
CA GLY A 168 -1.21 7.37 14.15
C GLY A 168 -1.15 8.49 15.20
N THR A 169 -2.21 9.31 15.34
CA THR A 169 -2.20 10.49 16.22
C THR A 169 -2.00 10.13 17.71
N ASP A 170 -2.37 8.92 18.12
CA ASP A 170 -2.28 8.49 19.53
C ASP A 170 -0.83 8.47 20.06
N GLY A 171 0.16 8.32 19.17
CA GLY A 171 1.58 8.34 19.52
C GLY A 171 2.18 9.72 19.80
N PHE A 172 1.50 10.81 19.42
CA PHE A 172 2.01 12.19 19.56
C PHE A 172 1.97 12.71 21.00
N ARG A 173 1.37 11.96 21.93
CA ARG A 173 0.86 12.49 23.19
C ARG A 173 1.89 12.85 24.28
N ARG A 174 3.21 12.88 24.02
CA ARG A 174 4.20 13.13 25.09
C ARG A 174 5.36 14.04 24.66
N GLY A 175 5.48 15.21 25.31
CA GLY A 175 6.63 16.12 25.20
C GLY A 175 6.49 17.23 24.16
N ALA A 176 7.07 18.40 24.46
CA ALA A 176 7.11 19.55 23.55
C ALA A 176 7.94 19.26 22.29
N GLU A 177 9.06 18.54 22.43
CA GLU A 177 9.92 18.13 21.31
C GLU A 177 9.15 17.33 20.25
N ARG A 178 8.30 16.38 20.67
CA ARG A 178 7.50 15.57 19.75
C ARG A 178 6.41 16.36 19.03
N ARG A 179 5.94 17.47 19.62
CA ARG A 179 4.99 18.39 18.96
C ARG A 179 5.67 19.33 17.99
N ALA A 180 6.92 19.72 18.26
CA ALA A 180 7.71 20.57 17.38
C ALA A 180 8.21 19.82 16.14
N ALA A 181 8.52 18.53 16.25
CA ALA A 181 9.10 17.75 15.16
C ALA A 181 8.31 17.79 13.83
N PRO A 182 6.98 17.63 13.80
CA PRO A 182 6.21 17.76 12.55
C PRO A 182 6.24 19.16 11.95
N ALA A 183 6.23 20.20 12.79
CA ALA A 183 6.28 21.58 12.33
C ALA A 183 7.64 21.93 11.71
N LEU A 184 8.74 21.53 12.38
CA LEU A 184 10.09 21.66 11.82
C LEU A 184 10.25 20.84 10.54
N GLY A 185 9.70 19.63 10.52
CA GLY A 185 9.65 18.79 9.32
C GLY A 185 8.88 19.45 8.18
N ALA A 186 7.74 20.09 8.46
CA ALA A 186 6.96 20.81 7.45
C ALA A 186 7.75 21.99 6.84
N VAL A 187 8.46 22.76 7.68
CA VAL A 187 9.36 23.83 7.20
C VAL A 187 10.46 23.23 6.31
N ALA A 188 11.12 22.14 6.75
CA ALA A 188 12.15 21.48 5.96
C ALA A 188 11.63 20.95 4.61
N VAL A 189 10.40 20.42 4.58
CA VAL A 189 9.76 19.96 3.35
C VAL A 189 9.45 21.13 2.41
N ALA A 190 8.92 22.24 2.93
CA ALA A 190 8.59 23.41 2.12
C ALA A 190 9.86 24.07 1.54
N CYS A 191 10.87 24.31 2.39
CA CYS A 191 12.16 24.86 1.95
C CYS A 191 12.89 23.91 0.99
N GLY A 192 12.86 22.61 1.26
CA GLY A 192 13.45 21.61 0.36
C GLY A 192 12.81 21.62 -1.03
N ALA A 193 11.48 21.71 -1.09
CA ALA A 193 10.76 21.79 -2.37
C ALA A 193 11.10 23.08 -3.13
N ASP A 194 11.21 24.20 -2.41
CA ASP A 194 11.59 25.49 -3.00
C ASP A 194 13.04 25.48 -3.53
N VAL A 195 14.00 24.95 -2.77
CA VAL A 195 15.39 24.79 -3.21
C VAL A 195 15.48 23.91 -4.46
N VAL A 196 14.78 22.78 -4.48
CA VAL A 196 14.72 21.90 -5.66
C VAL A 196 14.11 22.65 -6.86
N THR A 197 13.11 23.51 -6.63
CA THR A 197 12.51 24.35 -7.67
C THR A 197 13.52 25.33 -8.26
N HIS A 198 14.30 26.00 -7.41
CA HIS A 198 15.33 26.94 -7.83
C HIS A 198 16.46 26.26 -8.60
N LEU A 199 17.00 25.15 -8.08
CA LEU A 199 18.07 24.39 -8.74
C LEU A 199 17.66 23.85 -10.12
N TRP A 200 16.38 23.51 -10.30
CA TRP A 200 15.88 23.02 -11.57
C TRP A 200 15.69 24.16 -12.59
N ARG A 201 15.31 25.35 -12.14
CA ARG A 201 15.05 26.52 -13.01
C ARG A 201 16.29 26.95 -13.79
N ASP A 202 17.47 26.84 -13.17
CA ASP A 202 18.73 27.33 -13.75
C ASP A 202 19.35 26.35 -14.76
N GLY A 203 18.84 25.11 -14.84
CA GLY A 203 19.48 24.03 -15.58
C GLY A 203 19.03 23.83 -17.03
N THR A 204 18.00 24.53 -17.55
CA THR A 204 17.47 24.23 -18.89
C THR A 204 17.03 25.48 -19.66
N PRO A 205 17.95 26.09 -20.44
CA PRO A 205 17.62 27.22 -21.31
C PRO A 205 16.56 26.81 -22.35
N GLY A 206 15.45 27.57 -22.44
CA GLY A 206 14.50 27.47 -23.55
C GLY A 206 13.29 26.54 -23.36
N HIS A 207 13.08 25.93 -22.19
CA HIS A 207 11.84 25.22 -21.90
C HIS A 207 10.88 26.09 -21.08
N PRO A 208 9.88 26.76 -21.71
CA PRO A 208 8.82 27.40 -20.94
C PRO A 208 8.14 26.31 -20.09
N HIS A 209 8.19 26.48 -18.77
CA HIS A 209 7.52 25.60 -17.81
C HIS A 209 6.01 25.72 -18.00
N THR A 210 5.46 24.98 -18.96
CA THR A 210 4.09 25.14 -19.47
C THR A 210 3.03 24.44 -18.62
N GLY A 211 3.41 23.80 -17.51
CA GLY A 211 2.46 23.17 -16.58
C GLY A 211 2.40 23.91 -15.24
N TYR A 212 1.30 24.62 -14.97
CA TYR A 212 1.05 25.34 -13.71
C TYR A 212 1.36 24.52 -12.44
N TYR A 213 0.96 23.24 -12.41
CA TYR A 213 1.23 22.34 -11.26
C TYR A 213 2.35 21.33 -11.48
N GLN A 214 2.72 21.07 -12.73
CA GLN A 214 3.38 19.81 -13.04
C GLN A 214 4.84 19.74 -12.55
N PRO A 215 5.70 20.76 -12.80
CA PRO A 215 7.04 20.81 -12.26
C PRO A 215 7.04 20.83 -10.73
N ALA A 216 6.17 21.66 -10.14
CA ALA A 216 6.09 21.82 -8.69
C ALA A 216 5.70 20.52 -7.97
N VAL A 217 4.74 19.77 -8.53
CA VAL A 217 4.37 18.48 -7.93
C VAL A 217 5.49 17.45 -8.08
N ALA A 218 6.17 17.40 -9.22
CA ALA A 218 7.33 16.54 -9.40
C ALA A 218 8.46 16.85 -8.41
N GLN A 219 8.71 18.13 -8.16
CA GLN A 219 9.70 18.63 -7.20
C GLN A 219 9.33 18.27 -5.76
N ALA A 220 8.05 18.44 -5.40
CA ALA A 220 7.49 17.93 -4.15
C ALA A 220 7.68 16.41 -4.00
N GLY A 221 7.52 15.64 -5.09
CA GLY A 221 7.80 14.21 -5.13
C GLY A 221 9.24 13.84 -4.77
N LEU A 222 10.23 14.63 -5.19
CA LEU A 222 11.64 14.42 -4.83
C LEU A 222 11.86 14.57 -3.32
N VAL A 223 11.25 15.58 -2.71
CA VAL A 223 11.34 15.82 -1.25
C VAL A 223 10.69 14.67 -0.48
N VAL A 224 9.51 14.22 -0.92
CA VAL A 224 8.83 13.06 -0.32
C VAL A 224 9.70 11.81 -0.45
N ALA A 225 10.33 11.60 -1.60
CA ALA A 225 11.20 10.45 -1.79
C ALA A 225 12.47 10.51 -0.94
N ALA A 226 13.03 11.70 -0.70
CA ALA A 226 14.11 11.89 0.26
C ALA A 226 13.66 11.49 1.68
N ALA A 227 12.44 11.88 2.11
CA ALA A 227 11.88 11.45 3.39
C ALA A 227 11.70 9.92 3.47
N VAL A 228 11.23 9.27 2.40
CA VAL A 228 11.15 7.80 2.28
C VAL A 228 12.53 7.16 2.41
N ALA A 229 13.55 7.72 1.74
CA ALA A 229 14.92 7.22 1.80
C ALA A 229 15.51 7.33 3.22
N VAL A 230 15.28 8.45 3.91
CA VAL A 230 15.66 8.62 5.32
C VAL A 230 15.01 7.55 6.20
N LEU A 231 13.70 7.31 6.06
CA LEU A 231 13.02 6.24 6.81
C LEU A 231 13.60 4.86 6.52
N ALA A 232 13.93 4.56 5.26
CA ALA A 232 14.59 3.31 4.88
C ALA A 232 15.99 3.18 5.50
N CYS A 233 16.78 4.25 5.50
CA CYS A 233 18.09 4.28 6.16
C CYS A 233 17.99 4.07 7.68
N LEU A 234 16.97 4.64 8.32
CA LEU A 234 16.69 4.40 9.74
C LEU A 234 16.30 2.93 9.99
N ALA A 235 15.51 2.32 9.11
CA ALA A 235 15.20 0.89 9.19
C ALA A 235 16.46 0.02 9.11
N LEU A 236 17.39 0.36 8.21
CA LEU A 236 18.69 -0.31 8.07
C LEU A 236 19.58 -0.11 9.29
N ALA A 237 19.65 1.11 9.82
CA ALA A 237 20.44 1.42 11.00
C ALA A 237 19.93 0.65 12.23
N ASP A 238 18.61 0.59 12.42
CA ASP A 238 18.00 -0.17 13.50
C ASP A 238 18.24 -1.68 13.35
N LEU A 239 18.15 -2.20 12.12
CA LEU A 239 18.52 -3.58 11.81
C LEU A 239 19.98 -3.88 12.20
N ARG A 240 20.92 -3.00 11.87
CA ARG A 240 22.35 -3.15 12.22
C ARG A 240 22.59 -3.12 13.73
N ARG A 241 21.73 -2.45 14.51
CA ARG A 241 21.79 -2.40 15.97
C ARG A 241 21.07 -3.57 16.65
N GLY A 242 20.52 -4.52 15.89
CA GLY A 242 19.71 -5.61 16.42
C GLY A 242 18.29 -5.21 16.85
N GLY A 243 17.84 -4.02 16.45
CA GLY A 243 16.50 -3.50 16.72
C GLY A 243 15.42 -4.10 15.82
N ALA A 244 14.17 -3.75 16.11
CA ALA A 244 13.03 -4.17 15.32
C ALA A 244 12.91 -3.29 14.06
N ALA A 245 13.50 -3.72 12.94
CA ALA A 245 13.41 -3.00 11.66
C ALA A 245 11.97 -2.93 11.08
N ARG A 246 11.10 -3.87 11.48
CA ARG A 246 9.78 -4.09 10.87
C ARG A 246 8.83 -2.88 10.96
N PRO A 247 8.67 -2.19 12.10
CA PRO A 247 7.89 -0.97 12.16
C PRO A 247 8.43 0.16 11.27
N TRP A 248 9.75 0.29 11.15
CA TRP A 248 10.37 1.27 10.24
C TRP A 248 10.05 0.95 8.79
N LEU A 249 10.13 -0.32 8.38
CA LEU A 249 9.72 -0.75 7.04
C LEU A 249 8.24 -0.46 6.76
N TRP A 250 7.35 -0.70 7.74
CA TRP A 250 5.95 -0.31 7.61
C TRP A 250 5.80 1.20 7.45
N ALA A 251 6.51 2.01 8.25
CA ALA A 251 6.47 3.45 8.13
C ALA A 251 6.95 3.93 6.74
N THR A 252 8.06 3.40 6.26
CA THR A 252 8.59 3.68 4.90
C THR A 252 7.55 3.36 3.84
N LEU A 253 6.93 2.18 3.88
CA LEU A 253 5.94 1.76 2.88
C LEU A 253 4.66 2.60 2.93
N LEU A 254 4.19 2.96 4.12
CA LEU A 254 3.01 3.80 4.30
C LEU A 254 3.23 5.21 3.71
N ILE A 255 4.41 5.81 3.89
CA ILE A 255 4.77 7.12 3.33
C ILE A 255 5.06 7.04 1.83
N ALA A 256 5.70 5.96 1.37
CA ALA A 256 6.03 5.75 -0.04
C ALA A 256 4.78 5.63 -0.92
N LEU A 257 3.66 5.12 -0.39
CA LEU A 257 2.42 4.93 -1.15
C LEU A 257 1.89 6.24 -1.76
N PRO A 258 1.50 7.26 -0.97
CA PRO A 258 1.10 8.56 -1.51
C PRO A 258 2.28 9.31 -2.16
N GLY A 259 3.52 9.08 -1.72
CA GLY A 259 4.70 9.69 -2.33
C GLY A 259 4.92 9.26 -3.78
N ALA A 260 4.59 8.02 -4.12
CA ALA A 260 4.66 7.52 -5.48
C ALA A 260 3.70 8.24 -6.44
N TRP A 261 2.65 8.89 -5.92
CA TRP A 261 1.67 9.63 -6.73
C TRP A 261 2.13 11.06 -7.06
N LEU A 262 3.01 11.59 -6.23
CA LEU A 262 3.67 12.88 -6.44
C LEU A 262 4.92 12.75 -7.33
N GLY A 263 5.12 11.58 -7.93
CA GLY A 263 6.36 11.20 -8.58
C GLY A 263 6.91 12.21 -9.60
N PRO A 264 8.23 12.13 -9.87
CA PRO A 264 9.04 13.30 -10.20
C PRO A 264 9.11 13.64 -11.69
N PHE A 265 8.28 13.04 -12.55
CA PHE A 265 8.47 13.18 -13.99
C PHE A 265 7.19 13.44 -14.77
N ASP A 266 7.33 14.43 -15.65
CA ASP A 266 6.49 14.62 -16.80
C ASP A 266 7.13 13.88 -17.99
N ALA A 267 6.49 12.83 -18.48
CA ALA A 267 6.93 12.20 -19.74
C ALA A 267 6.73 13.15 -20.94
N ALA A 268 5.97 14.24 -20.81
CA ALA A 268 5.75 15.20 -21.88
C ALA A 268 6.93 16.14 -22.13
N SER A 269 7.84 16.33 -21.16
CA SER A 269 9.04 17.18 -21.35
C SER A 269 10.20 16.42 -22.00
N TRP A 270 10.11 15.10 -22.14
CA TRP A 270 11.14 14.34 -22.87
C TRP A 270 10.82 14.35 -24.36
N PRO A 271 11.74 14.79 -25.23
CA PRO A 271 11.61 14.60 -26.67
C PRO A 271 11.72 13.09 -26.96
N VAL A 272 10.62 12.36 -26.82
CA VAL A 272 10.54 10.99 -27.30
C VAL A 272 10.36 11.06 -28.81
N THR A 273 11.42 10.76 -29.53
CA THR A 273 11.40 10.59 -30.99
C THR A 273 10.65 9.30 -31.32
N GLY A 274 9.31 9.37 -31.46
CA GLY A 274 8.49 8.26 -31.95
C GLY A 274 7.03 8.30 -31.48
N GLU A 275 6.17 7.51 -32.16
CA GLU A 275 4.73 7.34 -31.84
C GLU A 275 4.44 6.52 -30.57
N LEU A 276 5.46 6.24 -29.75
CA LEU A 276 5.26 5.46 -28.53
C LEU A 276 4.29 6.20 -27.59
N PRO A 277 3.28 5.50 -27.03
CA PRO A 277 2.34 6.11 -26.11
C PRO A 277 3.11 6.69 -24.92
N ARG A 278 3.02 8.02 -24.74
CA ARG A 278 3.67 8.72 -23.63
C ARG A 278 3.31 8.02 -22.33
N PHE A 279 4.33 7.65 -21.55
CA PHE A 279 4.15 7.00 -20.26
C PHE A 279 3.44 7.99 -19.33
N GLY A 280 2.11 7.89 -19.26
CA GLY A 280 1.29 8.86 -18.55
C GLY A 280 1.53 8.78 -17.05
N ARG A 281 1.35 9.91 -16.37
CA ARG A 281 1.37 10.03 -14.90
C ARG A 281 0.56 8.95 -14.18
N LEU A 282 -0.55 8.50 -14.79
CA LEU A 282 -1.37 7.41 -14.28
C LEU A 282 -0.63 6.07 -14.20
N ALA A 283 0.16 5.72 -15.21
CA ALA A 283 0.93 4.49 -15.21
C ALA A 283 1.99 4.48 -14.09
N GLN A 284 2.64 5.62 -13.85
CA GLN A 284 3.57 5.80 -12.75
C GLN A 284 2.88 5.63 -11.39
N VAL A 285 1.73 6.27 -11.20
CA VAL A 285 0.90 6.15 -9.98
C VAL A 285 0.53 4.68 -9.73
N LEU A 286 0.04 3.99 -10.76
CA LEU A 286 -0.37 2.59 -10.67
C LEU A 286 0.80 1.67 -10.35
N LEU A 287 1.91 1.82 -11.05
CA LEU A 287 3.12 1.05 -10.81
C LEU A 287 3.64 1.27 -9.39
N GLY A 288 3.82 2.53 -8.98
CA GLY A 288 4.31 2.87 -7.65
C GLY A 288 3.41 2.30 -6.56
N THR A 289 2.10 2.40 -6.74
CA THR A 289 1.10 1.76 -5.87
C THR A 289 1.29 0.25 -5.81
N CYS A 290 1.46 -0.42 -6.97
CA CYS A 290 1.65 -1.87 -7.04
C CYS A 290 2.93 -2.33 -6.34
N VAL A 291 4.03 -1.62 -6.54
CA VAL A 291 5.32 -1.91 -5.92
C VAL A 291 5.20 -1.81 -4.40
N VAL A 292 4.61 -0.72 -3.90
CA VAL A 292 4.44 -0.50 -2.45
C VAL A 292 3.49 -1.52 -1.84
N VAL A 293 2.32 -1.76 -2.44
CA VAL A 293 1.34 -2.75 -1.96
C VAL A 293 1.93 -4.17 -2.01
N GLY A 294 2.68 -4.50 -3.06
CA GLY A 294 3.40 -5.77 -3.18
C GLY A 294 4.41 -5.96 -2.05
N ALA A 295 5.19 -4.92 -1.73
CA ALA A 295 6.12 -4.94 -0.61
C ALA A 295 5.41 -5.09 0.74
N MET A 296 4.28 -4.39 0.96
CA MET A 296 3.44 -4.54 2.15
C MET A 296 2.90 -5.97 2.30
N ALA A 297 2.39 -6.56 1.22
CA ALA A 297 1.90 -7.94 1.20
C ALA A 297 3.02 -8.94 1.51
N HIS A 298 4.21 -8.72 0.94
CA HIS A 298 5.39 -9.54 1.23
C HIS A 298 5.77 -9.49 2.72
N LEU A 299 5.90 -8.27 3.27
CA LEU A 299 6.23 -8.02 4.68
C LEU A 299 5.25 -8.71 5.64
N ARG A 300 3.96 -8.73 5.28
CA ARG A 300 2.92 -9.46 6.02
C ARG A 300 3.15 -10.98 6.02
N THR A 301 3.58 -11.57 4.91
CA THR A 301 3.68 -13.04 4.76
C THR A 301 4.96 -13.68 5.31
N SER A 302 6.08 -12.94 5.38
CA SER A 302 7.39 -13.48 5.77
C SER A 302 7.42 -14.08 7.18
N ARG A 303 6.58 -13.61 8.12
CA ARG A 303 6.55 -14.12 9.51
C ARG A 303 5.82 -15.46 9.65
N ARG A 304 4.78 -15.71 8.85
CA ARG A 304 4.03 -16.97 8.90
C ARG A 304 4.94 -18.16 8.60
N ALA A 305 5.94 -17.97 7.74
CA ALA A 305 6.92 -19.02 7.43
C ALA A 305 7.88 -19.29 8.62
N ALA A 306 8.33 -18.24 9.32
CA ALA A 306 9.24 -18.39 10.46
C ALA A 306 8.57 -19.04 11.69
N GLY A 307 7.31 -18.66 11.99
CA GLY A 307 6.58 -19.21 13.14
C GLY A 307 6.21 -20.69 13.00
N VAL A 308 5.83 -21.12 11.79
CA VAL A 308 5.50 -22.53 11.53
C VAL A 308 6.75 -23.42 11.67
N SER A 309 7.91 -22.96 11.20
CA SER A 309 9.17 -23.70 11.38
C SER A 309 9.59 -23.84 12.85
N ALA A 310 9.24 -22.88 13.71
CA ALA A 310 9.51 -22.96 15.14
C ALA A 310 8.56 -23.94 15.86
N ALA A 311 7.27 -23.95 15.49
CA ALA A 311 6.26 -24.84 16.09
C ALA A 311 6.34 -26.29 15.58
N ALA A 312 6.80 -26.50 14.35
CA ALA A 312 6.95 -27.83 13.74
C ALA A 312 8.24 -28.55 14.16
N ARG A 313 9.08 -27.94 15.01
CA ARG A 313 10.06 -28.74 15.75
C ARG A 313 9.27 -29.54 16.78
N PRO A 314 9.11 -30.87 16.63
CA PRO A 314 8.71 -31.67 17.77
C PRO A 314 9.65 -31.26 18.90
N ALA A 315 9.09 -30.99 20.07
CA ALA A 315 9.89 -30.86 21.28
C ALA A 315 10.64 -32.17 21.40
N ALA A 316 11.81 -32.25 20.75
CA ALA A 316 12.71 -33.37 20.81
C ALA A 316 12.95 -33.48 22.30
N VAL A 317 12.36 -34.53 22.84
CA VAL A 317 12.29 -34.88 24.25
C VAL A 317 13.62 -34.46 24.85
N ARG A 318 13.63 -33.30 25.51
CA ARG A 318 14.76 -32.93 26.37
C ARG A 318 14.72 -34.02 27.40
N GLY A 319 15.60 -35.00 27.22
CA GLY A 319 15.63 -36.20 28.03
C GLY A 319 15.52 -35.78 29.48
N CYS A 320 14.40 -36.13 30.11
CA CYS A 320 14.45 -36.48 31.51
C CYS A 320 15.55 -37.53 31.61
N ARG A 321 16.75 -37.12 32.06
CA ARG A 321 17.69 -38.05 32.65
C ARG A 321 16.89 -38.80 33.71
N PRO A 322 16.73 -40.13 33.62
CA PRO A 322 16.19 -40.87 34.73
C PRO A 322 17.18 -40.72 35.88
N ALA A 323 16.75 -40.05 36.95
CA ALA A 323 17.39 -40.25 38.24
C ALA A 323 17.23 -41.73 38.58
N SER A 324 18.36 -42.38 38.84
CA SER A 324 18.42 -43.73 39.36
C SER A 324 17.57 -43.87 40.62
N ALA A 325 16.53 -44.71 40.58
CA ALA A 325 15.97 -45.30 41.77
C ALA A 325 15.51 -46.72 41.42
N ALA A 326 16.06 -47.66 42.18
CA ALA A 326 15.94 -49.08 42.01
C ALA A 326 14.53 -49.61 42.27
N GLY A 327 14.17 -50.66 41.52
CA GLY A 327 13.37 -51.79 42.00
C GLY A 327 11.86 -51.62 42.01
N ALA A 328 11.17 -52.20 41.00
CA ALA A 328 9.91 -52.90 41.21
C ALA A 328 9.57 -53.80 40.01
N LYS A 329 9.03 -54.97 40.33
CA LYS A 329 8.81 -56.14 39.48
C LYS A 329 7.72 -55.97 38.40
N ALA A 330 7.95 -56.75 37.36
CA ALA A 330 7.11 -57.15 36.23
C ALA A 330 5.61 -57.35 36.46
N GLY A 331 4.83 -56.99 35.45
CA GLY A 331 3.51 -57.56 35.12
C GLY A 331 3.32 -57.56 33.59
N PRO A 332 2.82 -58.65 32.96
CA PRO A 332 2.62 -58.71 31.52
C PRO A 332 1.25 -58.14 31.14
N SER A 333 1.19 -57.30 30.10
CA SER A 333 -0.06 -56.88 29.48
C SER A 333 0.03 -56.94 27.96
N PRO A 334 -1.08 -57.24 27.27
CA PRO A 334 -1.06 -57.92 25.98
C PRO A 334 -0.94 -56.97 24.80
N ALA A 335 -0.42 -57.54 23.71
CA ALA A 335 -0.29 -56.95 22.39
C ALA A 335 -1.65 -56.48 21.84
N GLY A 336 -1.77 -55.17 21.59
CA GLY A 336 -2.80 -54.57 20.76
C GLY A 336 -2.16 -54.03 19.48
N GLY A 337 -2.60 -54.56 18.34
CA GLY A 337 -2.03 -54.28 17.02
C GLY A 337 -2.07 -52.80 16.64
N VAL A 338 -0.89 -52.26 16.32
CA VAL A 338 -0.73 -50.95 15.70
C VAL A 338 -0.96 -51.11 14.20
N GLU A 339 -2.17 -50.80 13.74
CA GLU A 339 -2.44 -50.62 12.31
C GLU A 339 -1.56 -49.50 11.77
N ALA A 340 -0.68 -49.85 10.83
CA ALA A 340 0.16 -48.95 10.09
C ALA A 340 -0.72 -48.00 9.25
N GLY A 341 -1.05 -46.84 9.81
CA GLY A 341 -1.67 -45.73 9.08
C GLY A 341 -0.79 -45.33 7.90
N GLY A 342 -1.24 -45.67 6.69
CA GLY A 342 -0.55 -45.34 5.45
C GLY A 342 -0.28 -43.84 5.34
N PRO A 343 0.82 -43.43 4.67
CA PRO A 343 1.19 -42.03 4.57
C PRO A 343 0.08 -41.25 3.88
N VAL A 344 -0.65 -40.44 4.66
CA VAL A 344 -1.57 -39.44 4.15
C VAL A 344 -0.74 -38.53 3.25
N GLY A 345 -0.82 -38.76 1.94
CA GLY A 345 -0.09 -38.01 0.93
C GLY A 345 -0.52 -36.56 1.02
N VAL A 346 0.28 -35.75 1.71
CA VAL A 346 0.12 -34.30 1.75
C VAL A 346 0.37 -33.80 0.34
N GLY A 347 -0.70 -33.69 -0.45
CA GLY A 347 -0.66 -33.17 -1.81
C GLY A 347 0.06 -31.83 -1.84
N PRO A 348 0.80 -31.52 -2.93
CA PRO A 348 1.68 -30.36 -2.97
C PRO A 348 0.87 -29.08 -2.79
N ALA A 349 0.96 -28.47 -1.60
CA ALA A 349 0.31 -27.23 -1.17
C ALA A 349 0.80 -25.95 -1.93
N GLY A 350 1.21 -26.09 -3.19
CA GLY A 350 1.73 -25.03 -4.05
C GLY A 350 0.86 -24.68 -5.25
N THR A 351 -0.16 -25.48 -5.58
CA THR A 351 -1.01 -25.29 -6.76
C THR A 351 -1.98 -24.08 -6.72
N PRO A 352 -2.59 -23.67 -5.57
CA PRO A 352 -3.69 -22.70 -5.63
C PRO A 352 -3.23 -21.27 -5.93
N ALA A 353 -2.03 -20.88 -5.49
CA ALA A 353 -1.53 -19.51 -5.71
C ALA A 353 -1.11 -19.27 -7.18
N ARG A 354 -0.53 -20.28 -7.84
CA ARG A 354 -0.16 -20.20 -9.26
C ARG A 354 -1.40 -20.18 -10.14
N ALA A 355 -2.39 -21.03 -9.84
CA ALA A 355 -3.69 -21.03 -10.50
C ALA A 355 -4.39 -19.66 -10.41
N ALA A 356 -4.37 -19.03 -9.23
CA ALA A 356 -4.95 -17.70 -9.04
C ALA A 356 -4.19 -16.59 -9.81
N ALA A 357 -2.86 -16.63 -9.87
CA ALA A 357 -2.10 -15.69 -10.67
C ALA A 357 -2.34 -15.88 -12.18
N GLY A 358 -2.43 -17.14 -12.63
CA GLY A 358 -2.78 -17.47 -14.00
C GLY A 358 -4.18 -16.99 -14.39
N SER A 359 -5.18 -17.14 -13.51
CA SER A 359 -6.54 -16.64 -13.77
C SER A 359 -6.61 -15.11 -13.80
N LEU A 360 -5.84 -14.42 -12.95
CA LEU A 360 -5.72 -12.96 -12.99
C LEU A 360 -5.13 -12.46 -14.31
N LEU A 361 -4.07 -13.09 -14.80
CA LEU A 361 -3.45 -12.74 -16.09
C LEU A 361 -4.39 -13.03 -17.27
N ALA A 362 -5.06 -14.18 -17.27
CA ALA A 362 -6.03 -14.53 -18.30
C ALA A 362 -7.26 -13.59 -18.30
N GLY A 363 -7.78 -13.27 -17.11
CA GLY A 363 -8.86 -12.31 -16.95
C GLY A 363 -8.47 -10.91 -17.44
N TYR A 364 -7.27 -10.44 -17.09
CA TYR A 364 -6.75 -9.18 -17.59
C TYR A 364 -6.66 -9.16 -19.13
N ALA A 365 -6.09 -10.20 -19.74
CA ALA A 365 -5.99 -10.32 -21.18
C ALA A 365 -7.37 -10.26 -21.86
N GLY A 366 -8.36 -10.99 -21.33
CA GLY A 366 -9.73 -10.97 -21.84
C GLY A 366 -10.41 -9.60 -21.71
N GLY A 367 -10.30 -8.95 -20.54
CA GLY A 367 -10.89 -7.63 -20.31
C GLY A 367 -10.25 -6.54 -21.19
N LEU A 368 -8.92 -6.58 -21.36
CA LEU A 368 -8.21 -5.64 -22.24
C LEU A 368 -8.57 -5.82 -23.71
N LEU A 369 -8.69 -7.08 -24.18
CA LEU A 369 -9.09 -7.37 -25.56
C LEU A 369 -10.50 -6.87 -25.86
N VAL A 370 -11.46 -7.13 -24.96
CA VAL A 370 -12.84 -6.62 -25.08
C VAL A 370 -12.85 -5.10 -25.13
N PHE A 371 -12.12 -4.44 -24.21
CA PHE A 371 -12.05 -2.98 -24.19
C PHE A 371 -11.47 -2.40 -25.48
N ALA A 372 -10.35 -2.94 -25.97
CA ALA A 372 -9.72 -2.48 -27.20
C ALA A 372 -10.60 -2.74 -28.43
N GLY A 373 -11.34 -3.86 -28.46
CA GLY A 373 -12.31 -4.16 -29.51
C GLY A 373 -13.49 -3.19 -29.51
N LEU A 374 -14.01 -2.81 -28.34
CA LEU A 374 -15.08 -1.80 -28.23
C LEU A 374 -14.66 -0.42 -28.75
N LEU A 375 -13.36 -0.12 -28.74
CA LEU A 375 -12.79 1.13 -29.27
C LEU A 375 -12.30 1.00 -30.72
N ASP A 376 -12.39 -0.18 -31.33
CA ASP A 376 -11.75 -0.49 -32.62
C ASP A 376 -10.24 -0.12 -32.63
N ALA A 377 -9.56 -0.39 -31.52
CA ALA A 377 -8.19 0.07 -31.25
C ALA A 377 -7.25 -1.07 -30.83
N VAL A 378 -7.33 -2.21 -31.53
CA VAL A 378 -6.42 -3.34 -31.32
C VAL A 378 -5.05 -3.04 -31.92
N THR A 379 -4.24 -2.29 -31.18
CA THR A 379 -2.87 -1.97 -31.57
C THR A 379 -1.92 -3.15 -31.36
N GLY A 380 -0.73 -3.10 -31.98
CA GLY A 380 0.33 -4.09 -31.72
C GLY A 380 0.71 -4.19 -30.23
N HIS A 381 0.63 -3.08 -29.48
CA HIS A 381 0.88 -3.05 -28.04
C HIS A 381 -0.18 -3.82 -27.24
N VAL A 382 -1.45 -3.69 -27.61
CA VAL A 382 -2.56 -4.45 -27.02
C VAL A 382 -2.37 -5.94 -27.31
N ALA A 383 -2.14 -6.30 -28.57
CA ALA A 383 -1.97 -7.69 -28.98
C ALA A 383 -0.78 -8.36 -28.28
N ALA A 384 0.37 -7.67 -28.19
CA ALA A 384 1.55 -8.19 -27.52
C ALA A 384 1.34 -8.34 -26.00
N THR A 385 0.68 -7.38 -25.34
CA THR A 385 0.35 -7.47 -23.91
C THR A 385 -0.59 -8.64 -23.61
N VAL A 386 -1.64 -8.81 -24.41
CA VAL A 386 -2.57 -9.95 -24.32
C VAL A 386 -1.81 -11.26 -24.47
N THR A 387 -0.92 -11.35 -25.46
CA THR A 387 -0.10 -12.55 -25.73
C THR A 387 0.81 -12.88 -24.54
N VAL A 388 1.49 -11.89 -23.96
CA VAL A 388 2.34 -12.07 -22.78
C VAL A 388 1.51 -12.55 -21.59
N CYS A 389 0.36 -11.93 -21.31
CA CYS A 389 -0.49 -12.32 -20.20
C CYS A 389 -1.03 -13.75 -20.36
N VAL A 390 -1.49 -14.12 -21.56
CA VAL A 390 -1.95 -15.49 -21.85
C VAL A 390 -0.81 -16.49 -21.71
N GLY A 391 0.35 -16.21 -22.31
CA GLY A 391 1.54 -17.08 -22.23
C GLY A 391 2.02 -17.29 -20.79
N ALA A 392 2.14 -16.21 -20.01
CA ALA A 392 2.50 -16.28 -18.60
C ALA A 392 1.44 -17.05 -17.78
N GLY A 393 0.15 -16.84 -18.06
CA GLY A 393 -0.94 -17.57 -17.42
C GLY A 393 -0.89 -19.08 -17.69
N LEU A 394 -0.63 -19.49 -18.94
CA LEU A 394 -0.46 -20.89 -19.33
C LEU A 394 0.76 -21.52 -18.64
N LEU A 395 1.89 -20.81 -18.58
CA LEU A 395 3.12 -21.29 -17.92
C LEU A 395 2.96 -21.45 -16.40
N LEU A 396 2.07 -20.68 -15.75
CA LEU A 396 1.73 -20.85 -14.33
C LEU A 396 0.82 -22.06 -14.07
N GLY A 397 0.29 -22.68 -15.12
CA GLY A 397 -0.42 -23.95 -15.11
C GLY A 397 -1.93 -23.78 -15.34
N PRO A 398 -2.51 -24.42 -16.37
CA PRO A 398 -3.94 -24.43 -16.56
C PRO A 398 -4.58 -25.24 -15.43
N SER A 399 -5.51 -24.65 -14.72
CA SER A 399 -6.42 -25.39 -13.85
C SER A 399 -7.83 -25.06 -14.31
N ALA A 400 -8.37 -25.90 -15.20
CA ALA A 400 -9.74 -25.78 -15.70
C ALA A 400 -10.77 -26.17 -14.61
N THR A 401 -10.62 -25.63 -13.40
CA THR A 401 -11.62 -25.76 -12.36
C THR A 401 -12.60 -24.61 -12.48
N ARG A 402 -13.89 -24.87 -12.23
CA ARG A 402 -14.96 -23.86 -12.28
C ARG A 402 -14.63 -22.60 -11.47
N ARG A 403 -13.90 -22.73 -10.36
CA ARG A 403 -13.44 -21.61 -9.52
C ARG A 403 -12.45 -20.70 -10.24
N VAL A 404 -11.53 -21.25 -11.02
CA VAL A 404 -10.50 -20.50 -11.76
C VAL A 404 -11.13 -19.73 -12.92
N LEU A 405 -12.11 -20.32 -13.61
CA LEU A 405 -12.91 -19.63 -14.63
C LEU A 405 -13.71 -18.47 -14.04
N ALA A 406 -14.36 -18.67 -12.88
CA ALA A 406 -15.08 -17.60 -12.19
C ALA A 406 -14.14 -16.45 -11.76
N GLN A 407 -12.94 -16.77 -11.29
CA GLN A 407 -11.91 -15.77 -10.96
C GLN A 407 -11.43 -15.01 -12.19
N ALA A 408 -11.18 -15.70 -13.32
CA ALA A 408 -10.79 -15.07 -14.57
C ALA A 408 -11.89 -14.14 -15.10
N GLY A 409 -13.15 -14.57 -15.05
CA GLY A 409 -14.29 -13.73 -15.42
C GLY A 409 -14.43 -12.47 -14.56
N ALA A 410 -14.28 -12.60 -13.24
CA ALA A 410 -14.27 -11.45 -12.33
C ALA A 410 -13.11 -10.49 -12.61
N ALA A 411 -11.91 -11.03 -12.88
CA ALA A 411 -10.74 -10.23 -13.24
C ALA A 411 -10.91 -9.53 -14.60
N ALA A 412 -11.56 -10.16 -15.58
CA ALA A 412 -11.89 -9.55 -16.86
C ALA A 412 -12.87 -8.40 -16.72
N ALA A 413 -13.96 -8.59 -15.97
CA ALA A 413 -14.93 -7.52 -15.69
C ALA A 413 -14.27 -6.34 -14.94
N GLY A 414 -13.43 -6.64 -13.94
CA GLY A 414 -12.66 -5.61 -13.22
C GLY A 414 -11.68 -4.87 -14.13
N THR A 415 -11.01 -5.56 -15.05
CA THR A 415 -10.09 -4.97 -16.02
C THR A 415 -10.82 -4.07 -17.01
N LEU A 416 -11.98 -4.50 -17.51
CA LEU A 416 -12.82 -3.70 -18.40
C LEU A 416 -13.29 -2.41 -17.72
N ALA A 417 -13.77 -2.51 -16.48
CA ALA A 417 -14.18 -1.33 -15.70
C ALA A 417 -13.01 -0.38 -15.41
N ALA A 418 -11.83 -0.92 -15.10
CA ALA A 418 -10.62 -0.13 -14.91
C ALA A 418 -10.17 0.57 -16.21
N ALA A 419 -10.17 -0.14 -17.33
CA ALA A 419 -9.82 0.40 -18.64
C ALA A 419 -10.80 1.50 -19.08
N TYR A 420 -12.09 1.31 -18.79
CA TYR A 420 -13.10 2.34 -18.99
C TYR A 420 -12.83 3.59 -18.14
N ALA A 421 -12.52 3.43 -16.85
CA ALA A 421 -12.16 4.55 -15.99
C ALA A 421 -10.89 5.28 -16.47
N VAL A 422 -9.90 4.54 -16.99
CA VAL A 422 -8.73 5.12 -17.65
C VAL A 422 -9.13 5.90 -18.90
N GLY A 423 -10.06 5.38 -19.71
CA GLY A 423 -10.60 6.04 -20.88
C GLY A 423 -11.26 7.37 -20.54
N VAL A 424 -12.20 7.37 -19.60
CA VAL A 424 -12.83 8.58 -19.06
C VAL A 424 -11.78 9.57 -18.58
N TYR A 425 -10.81 9.12 -17.77
CA TYR A 425 -9.74 9.99 -17.26
C TYR A 425 -8.87 10.59 -18.37
N SER A 426 -8.48 9.79 -19.36
CA SER A 426 -7.55 10.20 -20.41
C SER A 426 -8.14 11.17 -21.44
N ASN A 427 -9.48 11.24 -21.49
CA ASN A 427 -10.25 12.12 -22.35
C ASN A 427 -11.02 13.14 -21.50
N ASP A 428 -10.35 13.75 -20.52
CA ASP A 428 -10.85 14.88 -19.73
C ASP A 428 -12.20 14.64 -19.02
N TRP A 429 -12.38 13.42 -18.51
CA TRP A 429 -13.62 12.95 -17.86
C TRP A 429 -14.84 12.84 -18.80
N ALA A 430 -14.63 12.92 -20.12
CA ALA A 430 -15.66 12.66 -21.10
C ALA A 430 -16.00 11.16 -21.14
N ILE A 431 -17.30 10.86 -21.24
CA ILE A 431 -17.82 9.49 -21.31
C ILE A 431 -17.73 8.93 -22.75
N GLY A 432 -17.49 9.78 -23.76
CA GLY A 432 -17.33 9.40 -25.16
C GLY A 432 -16.44 10.38 -25.94
N GLY A 433 -16.35 10.22 -27.26
CA GLY A 433 -15.47 11.02 -28.12
C GLY A 433 -13.98 10.73 -27.87
N TRP A 434 -13.67 9.52 -27.43
CA TRP A 434 -12.31 9.15 -27.03
C TRP A 434 -11.38 9.01 -28.22
N VAL A 435 -10.11 9.36 -28.01
CA VAL A 435 -9.04 9.08 -28.99
C VAL A 435 -8.65 7.60 -28.85
N PRO A 436 -9.04 6.70 -29.77
CA PRO A 436 -9.03 5.25 -29.50
C PRO A 436 -7.63 4.70 -29.24
N VAL A 437 -6.66 5.05 -30.08
CA VAL A 437 -5.27 4.58 -29.99
C VAL A 437 -4.60 5.04 -28.69
N ARG A 438 -4.76 6.32 -28.33
CA ARG A 438 -4.23 6.89 -27.08
C ARG A 438 -4.85 6.21 -25.85
N THR A 439 -6.16 6.00 -25.90
CA THR A 439 -6.93 5.41 -24.81
C THR A 439 -6.57 3.94 -24.59
N ALA A 440 -6.48 3.16 -25.68
CA ALA A 440 -6.06 1.77 -25.66
C ALA A 440 -4.60 1.62 -25.15
N GLY A 441 -3.70 2.50 -25.60
CA GLY A 441 -2.32 2.55 -25.11
C GLY A 441 -2.21 2.80 -23.60
N LEU A 442 -3.04 3.69 -23.05
CA LEU A 442 -3.10 3.90 -21.60
C LEU A 442 -3.74 2.73 -20.85
N ALA A 443 -4.74 2.06 -21.43
CA ALA A 443 -5.34 0.86 -20.83
C ALA A 443 -4.36 -0.32 -20.75
N VAL A 444 -3.42 -0.45 -21.69
CA VAL A 444 -2.31 -1.42 -21.63
C VAL A 444 -1.48 -1.24 -20.36
N MET A 445 -1.36 -0.02 -19.84
CA MET A 445 -0.59 0.25 -18.61
C MET A 445 -1.20 -0.39 -17.36
N LEU A 446 -2.48 -0.78 -17.40
CA LEU A 446 -3.09 -1.57 -16.33
C LEU A 446 -2.46 -2.96 -16.20
N ALA A 447 -1.75 -3.46 -17.22
CA ALA A 447 -1.06 -4.75 -17.22
C ALA A 447 0.04 -4.84 -16.18
N VAL A 448 0.55 -3.69 -15.73
CA VAL A 448 1.59 -3.62 -14.71
C VAL A 448 1.20 -4.41 -13.46
N VAL A 449 -0.06 -4.31 -13.03
CA VAL A 449 -0.56 -4.95 -11.81
C VAL A 449 -0.56 -6.49 -11.93
N PRO A 450 -1.27 -7.10 -12.91
CA PRO A 450 -1.31 -8.56 -13.03
C PRO A 450 0.04 -9.15 -13.41
N LEU A 451 0.86 -8.47 -14.23
CA LEU A 451 2.21 -8.95 -14.57
C LEU A 451 3.15 -8.95 -13.36
N ALA A 452 3.10 -7.91 -12.52
CA ALA A 452 3.87 -7.88 -11.27
C ALA A 452 3.43 -9.01 -10.32
N CYS A 453 2.13 -9.29 -10.26
CA CYS A 453 1.58 -10.42 -9.49
C CYS A 453 2.07 -11.77 -10.05
N GLY A 454 2.03 -11.94 -11.38
CA GLY A 454 2.53 -13.12 -12.10
C GLY A 454 4.02 -13.36 -11.83
N ALA A 455 4.85 -12.32 -11.97
CA ALA A 455 6.27 -12.37 -11.66
C ALA A 455 6.52 -12.74 -10.19
N TYR A 456 5.87 -12.05 -9.25
CA TYR A 456 6.03 -12.32 -7.83
C TYR A 456 5.67 -13.77 -7.46
N THR A 457 4.55 -14.28 -7.97
CA THR A 457 4.10 -15.65 -7.69
C THR A 457 5.01 -16.70 -8.33
N ALA A 458 5.54 -16.44 -9.52
CA ALA A 458 6.55 -17.27 -10.18
C ALA A 458 7.83 -17.41 -9.33
N PHE A 459 8.38 -16.30 -8.84
CA PHE A 459 9.67 -16.28 -8.12
C PHE A 459 9.57 -16.66 -6.63
N ARG A 460 8.39 -16.58 -6.00
CA ARG A 460 8.22 -16.89 -4.56
C ARG A 460 8.55 -18.34 -4.19
N ARG A 461 8.46 -19.28 -5.14
CA ARG A 461 8.84 -20.68 -4.94
C ARG A 461 9.51 -21.22 -6.21
N PRO A 462 10.82 -20.96 -6.40
CA PRO A 462 11.58 -21.47 -7.53
C PRO A 462 11.85 -22.96 -7.28
N ARG A 463 10.82 -23.79 -7.42
CA ARG A 463 10.98 -25.24 -7.57
C ARG A 463 10.76 -25.59 -9.03
N ARG A 464 11.57 -26.54 -9.53
CA ARG A 464 11.66 -27.03 -10.92
C ARG A 464 10.33 -26.97 -11.68
N GLY A 465 10.34 -26.42 -12.90
CA GLY A 465 9.18 -26.30 -13.79
C GLY A 465 9.19 -25.00 -14.62
N THR A 466 8.05 -24.68 -15.23
CA THR A 466 7.83 -23.53 -16.14
C THR A 466 7.65 -22.17 -15.43
N ALA A 467 7.52 -22.16 -14.10
CA ALA A 467 7.26 -20.93 -13.34
C ALA A 467 8.33 -19.83 -13.52
N PRO A 468 9.65 -20.12 -13.51
CA PRO A 468 10.67 -19.09 -13.77
C PRO A 468 10.52 -18.45 -15.16
N ALA A 469 10.14 -19.22 -16.18
CA ALA A 469 9.89 -18.70 -17.52
C ALA A 469 8.69 -17.73 -17.52
N ALA A 470 7.61 -18.06 -16.81
CA ALA A 470 6.48 -17.14 -16.61
C ALA A 470 6.91 -15.85 -15.91
N GLY A 471 7.77 -15.96 -14.90
CA GLY A 471 8.31 -14.83 -14.16
C GLY A 471 9.19 -13.93 -15.02
N LEU A 472 10.10 -14.52 -15.82
CA LEU A 472 10.94 -13.79 -16.76
C LEU A 472 10.13 -13.14 -17.88
N LEU A 473 9.09 -13.81 -18.39
CA LEU A 473 8.19 -13.24 -19.39
C LEU A 473 7.45 -12.02 -18.83
N CYS A 474 6.90 -12.13 -17.61
CA CYS A 474 6.24 -11.01 -16.93
C CYS A 474 7.21 -9.85 -16.66
N LEU A 475 8.39 -10.14 -16.11
CA LEU A 475 9.40 -9.11 -15.83
C LEU A 475 9.96 -8.49 -17.11
N GLY A 476 10.18 -9.28 -18.16
CA GLY A 476 10.68 -8.81 -19.44
C GLY A 476 9.69 -7.87 -20.11
N TRP A 477 8.38 -8.17 -20.06
CA TRP A 477 7.36 -7.28 -20.58
C TRP A 477 7.15 -6.03 -19.72
N LEU A 478 7.15 -6.18 -18.39
CA LEU A 478 7.17 -5.02 -17.48
C LEU A 478 8.36 -4.12 -17.78
N ALA A 479 9.54 -4.71 -17.87
CA ALA A 479 10.76 -4.02 -18.23
C ALA A 479 10.60 -3.36 -19.59
N TRP A 480 10.12 -4.02 -20.64
CA TRP A 480 9.90 -3.40 -21.96
C TRP A 480 8.90 -2.24 -21.94
N LEU A 481 7.78 -2.37 -21.21
CA LEU A 481 6.82 -1.26 -21.05
C LEU A 481 7.51 -0.07 -20.37
N THR A 482 8.38 -0.33 -19.39
CA THR A 482 8.90 0.66 -18.45
C THR A 482 10.28 1.23 -18.79
N LEU A 483 11.13 0.44 -19.45
CA LEU A 483 12.55 0.67 -19.76
C LEU A 483 12.79 1.82 -20.73
N PRO A 484 11.97 2.03 -21.78
CA PRO A 484 12.08 3.21 -22.62
C PRO A 484 11.96 4.51 -21.80
N GLY A 485 11.33 4.44 -20.62
CA GLY A 485 11.27 5.53 -19.65
C GLY A 485 12.24 5.41 -18.48
N LEU A 486 13.13 4.41 -18.37
CA LEU A 486 13.91 4.14 -17.15
C LEU A 486 14.76 5.33 -16.65
N PRO A 487 15.36 6.16 -17.52
CA PRO A 487 16.01 7.40 -17.09
C PRO A 487 15.05 8.40 -16.41
N ALA A 488 13.74 8.31 -16.67
CA ALA A 488 12.65 9.09 -16.06
C ALA A 488 12.17 8.52 -14.72
N TRP A 489 12.89 7.59 -14.10
CA TRP A 489 12.42 6.92 -12.88
C TRP A 489 13.01 7.52 -11.60
N GLY A 490 14.00 8.42 -11.72
CA GLY A 490 14.66 9.16 -10.63
C GLY A 490 14.64 8.48 -9.26
N PRO A 491 14.05 9.06 -8.20
CA PRO A 491 14.05 8.51 -6.84
C PRO A 491 13.24 7.21 -6.64
N VAL A 492 12.44 6.77 -7.61
CA VAL A 492 11.81 5.43 -7.58
C VAL A 492 12.89 4.36 -7.73
N LEU A 493 13.99 4.63 -8.45
CA LEU A 493 15.15 3.71 -8.53
C LEU A 493 15.77 3.46 -7.14
N PRO A 494 16.12 4.47 -6.33
CA PRO A 494 16.51 4.28 -4.94
C PRO A 494 15.52 3.47 -4.12
N VAL A 495 14.20 3.64 -4.27
CA VAL A 495 13.21 2.81 -3.56
C VAL A 495 13.23 1.37 -4.08
N LEU A 496 13.26 1.18 -5.40
CA LEU A 496 13.35 -0.11 -6.07
C LEU A 496 14.69 -0.83 -5.84
N LEU A 497 15.76 -0.11 -5.51
CA LEU A 497 17.08 -0.65 -5.16
C LEU A 497 17.22 -0.86 -3.64
N ALA A 498 16.68 0.06 -2.84
CA ALA A 498 16.71 -0.02 -1.38
C ALA A 498 15.86 -1.18 -0.89
N VAL A 499 14.67 -1.44 -1.47
CA VAL A 499 13.82 -2.55 -1.03
C VAL A 499 14.55 -3.90 -1.17
N PRO A 500 15.13 -4.27 -2.33
CA PRO A 500 15.95 -5.47 -2.48
C PRO A 500 17.24 -5.44 -1.67
N ALA A 501 17.92 -4.31 -1.53
CA ALA A 501 19.19 -4.22 -0.78
C ALA A 501 18.96 -4.40 0.73
N VAL A 502 17.95 -3.72 1.29
CA VAL A 502 17.46 -3.93 2.66
C VAL A 502 17.02 -5.37 2.84
N TRP A 503 16.34 -5.94 1.84
CA TRP A 503 15.89 -7.33 1.87
C TRP A 503 17.04 -8.34 1.82
N ALA A 504 18.08 -8.10 1.03
CA ALA A 504 19.30 -8.91 0.99
C ALA A 504 20.11 -8.80 2.28
N ALA A 505 20.02 -7.65 2.96
CA ALA A 505 20.66 -7.39 4.24
C ALA A 505 19.87 -7.94 5.45
N LEU A 506 18.57 -8.25 5.31
CA LEU A 506 17.85 -8.99 6.33
C LEU A 506 18.56 -10.34 6.50
N PRO A 507 19.06 -10.69 7.69
CA PRO A 507 19.74 -11.95 7.89
C PRO A 507 18.79 -13.06 7.43
N LYS A 508 19.18 -13.81 6.39
CA LYS A 508 18.59 -15.12 6.12
C LYS A 508 18.70 -15.84 7.45
N ALA A 509 17.57 -16.01 8.15
CA ALA A 509 17.53 -16.62 9.47
C ALA A 509 18.47 -17.82 9.40
N ALA A 510 19.62 -17.70 10.07
CA ALA A 510 20.70 -18.65 9.89
C ALA A 510 20.06 -20.00 10.15
N GLY A 511 20.02 -20.85 9.11
CA GLY A 511 19.52 -22.21 9.25
C GLY A 511 20.24 -22.75 10.48
N PRO A 512 19.50 -23.25 11.49
CA PRO A 512 20.08 -23.56 12.79
C PRO A 512 21.30 -24.42 12.51
N GLY A 513 22.48 -23.84 12.81
CA GLY A 513 23.74 -24.48 12.57
C GLY A 513 23.61 -25.89 13.09
N HIS A 514 23.97 -26.86 12.27
CA HIS A 514 24.36 -28.16 12.79
C HIS A 514 25.52 -27.87 13.74
N ALA A 515 25.20 -27.61 15.00
CA ALA A 515 26.11 -27.89 16.09
C ALA A 515 26.33 -29.39 16.00
N GLY A 516 27.35 -29.77 15.22
CA GLY A 516 27.94 -31.07 15.32
C GLY A 516 28.43 -31.28 16.76
N PRO A 517 28.41 -32.52 17.23
CA PRO A 517 28.76 -32.87 18.60
C PRO A 517 30.13 -32.36 19.03
#